data_AF-A0A7J8FBQ2-F1
#
_entry.id   AF-A0A7J8FBQ2-F1
#
_cell.length_a   1.000
_cell.length_b   1.000
_cell.length_c   1.000
_cell.angle_alpha   90.00
_cell.angle_beta   90.00
_cell.angle_gamma   90.00
#
_symmetry.space_group_name_H-M   'P 1'
#
loop_
_entity.id
_entity.type
_entity.pdbx_description
1 polymer ?
#
loop_
_entity_poly.entity_id
_entity_poly.type
_entity_poly.pdbx_seq_one_letter_code
_entity_poly.pdbx_strand_id
1 'polypeptide(L)'
;MAKKRKPPSIKGDSRAFDPGFKGPVVNRSCTDVLCCIVFILFIIAYIILGLIAWVHGDPRRVAYPTDSKGHFCGQKGTPNENKSILFYFNLFSCTSPSVLISLQCPTTQICVSKCPEKFLTYMEMQFPYSKDRRYLKYYSQFCKSPIVHPAKSLSQIVMDDDCPTAIFPSKPFLQRCFPDFSTKNGTLTVGNRTMFEDGNGRTRNAMELRAAAKNINKVLDAKTIGMKVFEDYATTWYWILMGLLIAMLLSWLFLLLLRFTAGFLFWVFVLGVIGIIGYGIWHCYHEYRNLQEQPNAHLSVYDLGIQTDIKMYFQLRQTWLAFSEWILKTGFVKLVTMRKHISV
;
A
#
# COMPACT_ATOMS: atom_id res chain seq x y z
N MET A 1 15.84 -87.55 -12.17
CA MET A 1 14.46 -87.14 -11.78
C MET A 1 14.40 -85.63 -11.67
N ALA A 2 13.69 -84.98 -12.60
CA ALA A 2 13.59 -83.52 -12.68
C ALA A 2 12.62 -82.96 -11.62
N LYS A 3 13.07 -81.98 -10.83
CA LYS A 3 12.25 -81.27 -9.84
C LYS A 3 11.40 -80.23 -10.55
N LYS A 4 10.07 -80.44 -10.59
CA LYS A 4 9.09 -79.53 -11.20
C LYS A 4 9.20 -78.12 -10.60
N ARG A 5 9.37 -77.09 -11.44
CA ARG A 5 9.24 -75.67 -11.06
C ARG A 5 7.73 -75.34 -10.92
N LYS A 6 7.33 -74.77 -9.77
CA LYS A 6 5.99 -74.20 -9.58
C LYS A 6 5.86 -72.92 -10.42
N PRO A 7 4.68 -72.65 -11.03
CA PRO A 7 4.45 -71.41 -11.78
C PRO A 7 4.41 -70.19 -10.83
N PRO A 8 4.74 -68.99 -11.34
CA PRO A 8 4.79 -67.78 -10.53
C PRO A 8 3.38 -67.34 -10.09
N SER A 9 3.24 -67.07 -8.80
CA SER A 9 2.03 -66.52 -8.18
C SER A 9 1.85 -65.04 -8.60
N ILE A 10 0.71 -64.71 -9.23
CA ILE A 10 0.31 -63.36 -9.67
C ILE A 10 -0.43 -62.63 -8.52
N LYS A 11 0.07 -62.72 -7.29
CA LYS A 11 -0.37 -61.89 -6.17
C LYS A 11 0.88 -61.42 -5.45
N GLY A 12 1.13 -60.10 -5.49
CA GLY A 12 2.17 -59.50 -4.67
C GLY A 12 1.86 -59.75 -3.21
N ASP A 13 2.81 -60.34 -2.50
CA ASP A 13 2.64 -60.63 -1.07
C ASP A 13 2.48 -59.33 -0.28
N SER A 14 1.57 -59.33 0.70
CA SER A 14 1.37 -58.23 1.62
C SER A 14 2.68 -57.92 2.34
N ARG A 15 3.17 -56.68 2.22
CA ARG A 15 4.36 -56.24 2.96
C ARG A 15 4.08 -56.36 4.47
N ALA A 16 4.83 -57.21 5.16
CA ALA A 16 4.79 -57.28 6.61
C ALA A 16 5.24 -55.95 7.21
N PHE A 17 4.68 -55.60 8.38
CA PHE A 17 5.06 -54.40 9.14
C PHE A 17 6.57 -54.46 9.43
N ASP A 18 7.33 -53.52 8.87
CA ASP A 18 8.75 -53.38 9.12
C ASP A 18 8.95 -52.49 10.36
N PRO A 19 9.35 -53.05 11.51
CA PRO A 19 9.59 -52.28 12.73
C PRO A 19 10.78 -51.30 12.58
N GLY A 20 11.57 -51.41 11.51
CA GLY A 20 12.62 -50.47 11.12
C GLY A 20 12.15 -49.35 10.19
N PHE A 21 10.88 -49.33 9.75
CA PHE A 21 10.34 -48.29 8.88
C PHE A 21 10.14 -46.98 9.65
N LYS A 22 11.23 -46.24 9.77
CA LYS A 22 11.18 -44.81 10.10
C LYS A 22 10.60 -44.13 8.87
N GLY A 23 9.42 -43.52 8.99
CA GLY A 23 8.65 -42.98 7.87
C GLY A 23 9.40 -41.97 6.97
N PRO A 24 8.74 -41.27 6.04
CA PRO A 24 9.37 -40.36 5.06
C PRO A 24 10.01 -39.07 5.66
N VAL A 25 10.34 -39.11 6.95
CA VAL A 25 10.83 -38.01 7.79
C VAL A 25 12.33 -38.16 8.11
N VAL A 26 12.97 -39.29 7.78
CA VAL A 26 14.36 -39.58 8.19
C VAL A 26 15.39 -38.63 7.58
N ASN A 27 15.16 -38.13 6.37
CA ASN A 27 16.12 -37.30 5.62
C ASN A 27 15.50 -35.98 5.13
N ARG A 28 14.75 -35.26 5.98
CA ARG A 28 14.34 -33.89 5.66
C ARG A 28 15.42 -32.91 6.14
N SER A 29 16.19 -32.36 5.20
CA SER A 29 17.02 -31.17 5.46
C SER A 29 16.17 -29.91 5.36
N CYS A 30 16.48 -28.87 6.15
CA CYS A 30 15.78 -27.59 6.06
C CYS A 30 15.97 -26.99 4.65
N THR A 31 14.92 -26.98 3.83
CA THR A 31 14.96 -26.48 2.44
C THR A 31 15.03 -24.95 2.37
N ASP A 32 15.01 -24.25 3.52
CA ASP A 32 14.81 -22.79 3.59
C ASP A 32 15.98 -22.03 4.23
N VAL A 33 17.15 -22.66 4.42
CA VAL A 33 18.30 -22.00 5.07
C VAL A 33 18.80 -20.78 4.29
N LEU A 34 18.88 -20.89 2.95
CA LEU A 34 19.34 -19.79 2.10
C LEU A 34 18.37 -18.61 2.14
N CYS A 35 17.06 -18.87 2.03
CA CYS A 35 16.05 -17.82 2.11
C CYS A 35 15.99 -17.20 3.51
N CYS A 36 16.16 -17.97 4.57
CA CYS A 36 16.30 -17.44 5.94
C CYS A 36 17.48 -16.46 6.04
N ILE A 37 18.64 -16.78 5.46
CA ILE A 37 19.80 -15.89 5.46
C ILE A 37 19.47 -14.58 4.72
N VAL A 38 18.88 -14.67 3.54
CA VAL A 38 18.47 -13.48 2.75
C VAL A 38 17.46 -12.63 3.52
N PHE A 39 16.48 -13.26 4.17
CA PHE A 39 15.48 -12.57 4.98
C PHE A 39 16.12 -11.86 6.17
N ILE A 40 17.02 -12.51 6.91
CA ILE A 40 17.73 -11.89 8.04
C ILE A 40 18.56 -10.70 7.58
N LEU A 41 19.28 -10.81 6.46
CA LEU A 41 20.05 -9.70 5.88
C LEU A 41 19.14 -8.51 5.54
N PHE A 42 17.97 -8.76 4.96
CA PHE A 42 16.99 -7.72 4.67
C PHE A 42 16.49 -7.02 5.94
N ILE A 43 16.15 -7.79 6.99
CA ILE A 43 15.74 -7.22 8.28
C ILE A 43 16.85 -6.35 8.88
N ILE A 44 18.10 -6.83 8.87
CA ILE A 44 19.26 -6.05 9.35
C ILE A 44 19.41 -4.75 8.55
N ALA A 45 19.30 -4.79 7.23
CA ALA A 45 19.38 -3.60 6.39
C ALA A 45 18.28 -2.58 6.72
N TYR A 46 17.04 -3.02 6.95
CA TYR A 46 15.94 -2.14 7.36
C TYR A 46 16.15 -1.53 8.73
N ILE A 47 16.69 -2.30 9.69
CA ILE A 47 17.04 -1.77 11.02
C ILE A 47 18.12 -0.69 10.89
N ILE A 48 19.16 -0.93 10.09
CA ILE A 48 20.23 0.06 9.84
C ILE A 48 19.65 1.34 9.22
N LEU A 49 18.81 1.22 8.19
CA LEU A 49 18.16 2.37 7.56
C LEU A 49 17.27 3.13 8.56
N GLY A 50 16.53 2.41 9.40
CA GLY A 50 15.71 3.00 10.46
C GLY A 50 16.54 3.77 11.50
N LEU A 51 17.68 3.22 11.93
CA LEU A 51 18.58 3.88 12.87
C LEU A 51 19.22 5.14 12.26
N ILE A 52 19.68 5.07 11.00
CA ILE A 52 20.21 6.24 10.28
C ILE A 52 19.13 7.33 10.19
N ALA A 53 17.90 6.97 9.82
CA ALA A 53 16.78 7.91 9.76
C ALA A 53 16.42 8.50 11.13
N TRP A 54 16.54 7.73 12.21
CA TRP A 54 16.27 8.20 13.57
C TRP A 54 17.35 9.15 14.09
N VAL A 55 18.63 8.82 13.86
CA VAL A 55 19.77 9.63 14.34
C VAL A 55 19.89 10.94 13.57
N HIS A 56 19.66 10.92 12.26
CA HIS A 56 19.76 12.10 11.41
C HIS A 56 18.42 12.82 11.18
N GLY A 57 17.30 12.21 11.56
CA GLY A 57 15.96 12.76 11.40
C GLY A 57 15.67 13.81 12.46
N ASP A 58 15.49 15.06 12.04
CA ASP A 58 14.98 16.12 12.91
C ASP A 58 13.47 16.32 12.65
N PRO A 59 12.58 15.92 13.58
CA PRO A 59 11.13 16.07 13.42
C PRO A 59 10.70 17.54 13.31
N ARG A 60 11.53 18.49 13.79
CA ARG A 60 11.22 19.93 13.75
C ARG A 60 11.16 20.48 12.34
N ARG A 61 11.90 19.89 11.39
CA ARG A 61 11.86 20.25 9.95
C ARG A 61 10.51 19.97 9.30
N VAL A 62 9.72 19.10 9.90
CA VAL A 62 8.38 18.81 9.40
C VAL A 62 7.37 19.81 9.96
N ALA A 63 7.48 20.14 11.26
CA ALA A 63 6.60 21.07 11.96
C ALA A 63 6.80 22.55 11.58
N TYR A 64 8.06 23.01 11.50
CA TYR A 64 8.39 24.42 11.24
C TYR A 64 8.96 24.62 9.83
N PRO A 65 8.58 25.71 9.13
CA PRO A 65 9.25 26.10 7.90
C PRO A 65 10.67 26.61 8.19
N THR A 66 11.56 26.41 7.23
CA THR A 66 12.96 26.85 7.29
C THR A 66 13.23 27.92 6.25
N ASP A 67 14.03 28.91 6.65
CA ASP A 67 14.63 29.93 5.77
C ASP A 67 15.68 29.28 4.85
N SER A 68 16.09 29.96 3.77
CA SER A 68 17.20 29.54 2.90
C SER A 68 18.52 29.30 3.63
N LYS A 69 18.73 29.91 4.81
CA LYS A 69 19.89 29.64 5.69
C LYS A 69 19.72 28.40 6.60
N GLY A 70 18.58 27.72 6.55
CA GLY A 70 18.27 26.56 7.38
C GLY A 70 17.77 26.88 8.79
N HIS A 71 17.52 28.15 9.12
CA HIS A 71 16.94 28.54 10.42
C HIS A 71 15.42 28.32 10.44
N PHE A 72 14.90 27.80 11.56
CA PHE A 72 13.46 27.62 11.75
C PHE A 72 12.74 28.94 12.06
N CYS A 73 11.60 29.16 11.41
CA CYS A 73 10.73 30.31 11.68
C CYS A 73 9.85 30.04 12.92
N GLY A 74 9.78 30.98 13.87
CA GLY A 74 8.84 30.91 15.01
C GLY A 74 9.22 29.91 16.10
N GLN A 75 10.42 29.35 16.06
CA GLN A 75 10.92 28.46 17.09
C GLN A 75 11.67 29.26 18.17
N LYS A 76 11.42 28.97 19.45
CA LYS A 76 12.11 29.60 20.57
C LYS A 76 13.62 29.33 20.54
N GLY A 77 14.43 30.36 20.76
CA GLY A 77 15.89 30.25 20.77
C GLY A 77 16.56 30.27 19.39
N THR A 78 15.83 30.57 18.31
CA THR A 78 16.40 30.87 17.00
C THR A 78 16.40 32.38 16.74
N PRO A 79 17.23 32.92 15.83
CA PRO A 79 17.17 34.34 15.46
C PRO A 79 15.81 34.78 14.87
N ASN A 80 14.96 33.81 14.50
CA ASN A 80 13.64 34.03 13.90
C ASN A 80 12.49 33.68 14.86
N GLU A 81 12.71 33.70 16.18
CA GLU A 81 11.67 33.43 17.18
C GLU A 81 10.42 34.32 17.01
N ASN A 82 10.62 35.62 16.80
CA ASN A 82 9.54 36.58 16.58
C ASN A 82 8.99 36.59 15.13
N LYS A 83 9.52 35.75 14.26
CA LYS A 83 9.18 35.68 12.83
C LYS A 83 8.71 34.26 12.49
N SER A 84 7.42 34.01 12.65
CA SER A 84 6.83 32.68 12.52
C SER A 84 6.36 32.33 11.10
N ILE A 85 6.35 33.27 10.16
CA ILE A 85 5.78 33.08 8.82
C ILE A 85 6.88 33.07 7.76
N LEU A 86 6.86 32.13 6.82
CA LEU A 86 7.79 32.06 5.71
C LEU A 86 7.29 32.86 4.50
N PHE A 87 8.16 33.67 3.91
CA PHE A 87 7.90 34.46 2.71
C PHE A 87 8.82 34.02 1.56
N TYR A 88 8.27 33.92 0.36
CA TYR A 88 8.98 33.56 -0.87
C TYR A 88 9.30 34.81 -1.69
N PHE A 89 10.53 34.95 -2.16
CA PHE A 89 10.92 36.12 -2.96
C PHE A 89 10.26 36.14 -4.33
N ASN A 90 10.16 34.98 -4.98
CA ASN A 90 9.49 34.83 -6.27
C ASN A 90 8.62 33.58 -6.26
N LEU A 91 7.30 33.75 -6.40
CA LEU A 91 6.37 32.62 -6.45
C LEU A 91 6.35 31.95 -7.82
N PHE A 92 6.68 32.67 -8.90
CA PHE A 92 6.64 32.17 -10.26
C PHE A 92 7.72 31.12 -10.55
N SER A 93 8.88 31.21 -9.91
CA SER A 93 9.93 30.18 -10.01
C SER A 93 9.48 28.81 -9.47
N CYS A 94 8.44 28.78 -8.64
CA CYS A 94 7.84 27.54 -8.13
C CYS A 94 6.95 26.81 -9.17
N THR A 95 6.82 27.32 -10.39
CA THR A 95 6.09 26.64 -11.47
C THR A 95 6.86 25.47 -12.09
N SER A 96 8.15 25.35 -11.80
CA SER A 96 9.02 24.30 -12.33
C SER A 96 8.71 22.91 -11.72
N PRO A 97 8.84 21.82 -12.49
CA PRO A 97 8.56 20.46 -12.01
C PRO A 97 9.51 19.99 -10.89
N SER A 98 10.65 20.67 -10.70
CA SER A 98 11.61 20.42 -9.62
C SER A 98 11.03 20.63 -8.22
N VAL A 99 9.97 21.43 -8.10
CA VAL A 99 9.25 21.65 -6.83
C VAL A 99 8.57 20.38 -6.31
N LEU A 100 8.10 19.52 -7.22
CA LEU A 100 7.47 18.25 -6.84
C LEU A 100 8.51 17.23 -6.33
N ILE A 101 9.73 17.28 -6.87
CA ILE A 101 10.83 16.37 -6.53
C ILE A 101 11.50 16.77 -5.22
N SER A 102 11.80 18.06 -5.04
CA SER A 102 12.54 18.55 -3.87
C SER A 102 11.64 18.97 -2.70
N LEU A 103 10.31 18.97 -2.89
CA LEU A 103 9.30 19.56 -1.98
C LEU A 103 9.59 21.03 -1.58
N GLN A 104 10.54 21.68 -2.23
CA GLN A 104 11.04 23.03 -1.95
C GLN A 104 11.11 23.82 -3.26
N CYS A 105 10.73 25.10 -3.19
CA CYS A 105 10.88 26.02 -4.31
C CYS A 105 12.35 26.42 -4.49
N PRO A 106 12.84 26.54 -5.73
CA PRO A 106 14.18 27.06 -6.03
C PRO A 106 14.19 28.59 -5.92
N THR A 107 13.80 29.12 -4.76
CA THR A 107 13.80 30.55 -4.44
C THR A 107 14.26 30.81 -3.02
N THR A 108 14.80 32.00 -2.85
CA THR A 108 15.11 32.54 -1.54
C THR A 108 13.84 32.69 -0.70
N GLN A 109 13.92 32.18 0.52
CA GLN A 109 12.83 32.08 1.48
C GLN A 109 13.30 32.70 2.77
N ILE A 110 12.53 33.61 3.34
CA ILE A 110 12.88 34.28 4.60
C ILE A 110 11.75 34.17 5.63
N CYS A 111 12.09 34.21 6.91
CA CYS A 111 11.08 34.34 7.97
C CYS A 111 10.67 35.81 8.16
N VAL A 112 9.37 36.07 8.25
CA VAL A 112 8.74 37.37 8.52
C VAL A 112 7.72 37.25 9.65
N SER A 113 7.42 38.36 10.33
CA SER A 113 6.41 38.41 11.38
C SER A 113 5.00 38.69 10.83
N LYS A 114 4.90 39.42 9.72
CA LYS A 114 3.64 39.77 9.06
C LYS A 114 3.80 39.66 7.55
N CYS A 115 2.80 39.10 6.88
CA CYS A 115 2.76 39.08 5.41
C CYS A 115 2.57 40.48 4.83
N PRO A 116 3.06 40.72 3.61
CA PRO A 116 2.86 41.99 2.93
C PRO A 116 1.39 42.21 2.59
N GLU A 117 0.89 43.43 2.80
CA GLU A 117 -0.52 43.80 2.56
C GLU A 117 -0.70 44.64 1.29
N LYS A 118 0.41 45.17 0.74
CA LYS A 118 0.43 46.06 -0.41
C LYS A 118 1.35 45.51 -1.48
N PHE A 119 0.98 45.76 -2.73
CA PHE A 119 1.87 45.53 -3.86
C PHE A 119 2.94 46.63 -3.89
N LEU A 120 4.21 46.25 -3.99
CA LEU A 120 5.33 47.18 -4.14
C LEU A 120 6.44 46.53 -4.96
N THR A 121 6.95 47.24 -5.95
CA THR A 121 8.13 46.82 -6.72
C THR A 121 9.39 47.49 -6.20
N TYR A 122 10.55 46.85 -6.44
CA TYR A 122 11.83 47.45 -6.10
C TYR A 122 12.06 48.81 -6.81
N MET A 123 11.64 48.94 -8.08
CA MET A 123 11.73 50.18 -8.85
C MET A 123 10.93 51.33 -8.24
N GLU A 124 9.70 51.03 -7.79
CA GLU A 124 8.88 52.00 -7.07
C GLU A 124 9.50 52.41 -5.73
N MET A 125 10.30 51.54 -5.08
CA MET A 125 11.02 51.90 -3.86
C MET A 125 12.23 52.81 -4.14
N GLN A 126 12.96 52.58 -5.24
CA GLN A 126 14.22 53.27 -5.54
C GLN A 126 14.05 54.70 -6.09
N PHE A 127 13.12 54.93 -7.03
CA PHE A 127 13.09 56.20 -7.81
C PHE A 127 12.24 57.34 -7.20
N PRO A 128 10.99 57.14 -6.77
CA PRO A 128 10.15 58.22 -6.22
C PRO A 128 10.00 58.20 -4.68
N TYR A 129 10.17 57.04 -4.03
CA TYR A 129 9.86 56.83 -2.61
C TYR A 129 11.05 57.02 -1.65
N SER A 130 12.26 57.27 -2.16
CA SER A 130 13.47 57.45 -1.35
C SER A 130 13.42 58.64 -0.38
N LYS A 131 12.44 59.55 -0.52
CA LYS A 131 12.20 60.66 0.42
C LYS A 131 11.39 60.27 1.66
N ASP A 132 10.56 59.21 1.62
CA ASP A 132 9.79 58.76 2.79
C ASP A 132 10.39 57.48 3.36
N ARG A 133 11.16 57.64 4.44
CA ARG A 133 11.87 56.58 5.17
C ARG A 133 10.94 55.43 5.61
N ARG A 134 9.62 55.65 5.68
CA ARG A 134 8.62 54.63 6.04
C ARG A 134 8.50 53.50 5.01
N TYR A 135 8.56 53.80 3.72
CA TYR A 135 8.42 52.78 2.66
C TYR A 135 9.66 51.91 2.56
N LEU A 136 10.84 52.50 2.67
CA LEU A 136 12.10 51.77 2.76
C LEU A 136 12.12 50.86 4.00
N LYS A 137 11.67 51.37 5.16
CA LYS A 137 11.56 50.58 6.40
C LYS A 137 10.55 49.44 6.30
N TYR A 138 9.48 49.61 5.52
CA TYR A 138 8.52 48.55 5.25
C TYR A 138 9.13 47.46 4.35
N TYR A 139 9.73 47.85 3.23
CA TYR A 139 10.29 46.93 2.25
C TYR A 139 11.50 46.16 2.83
N SER A 140 12.36 46.79 3.62
CA SER A 140 13.54 46.15 4.20
C SER A 140 13.22 44.99 5.17
N GLN A 141 11.98 44.89 5.67
CA GLN A 141 11.52 43.75 6.48
C GLN A 141 11.47 42.44 5.68
N PHE A 142 11.35 42.55 4.35
CA PHE A 142 11.26 41.42 3.43
C PHE A 142 12.60 41.10 2.74
N CYS A 143 13.70 41.73 3.16
CA CYS A 143 15.05 41.45 2.69
C CYS A 143 15.81 40.56 3.68
N LYS A 144 16.86 39.87 3.21
CA LYS A 144 17.76 39.07 4.08
C LYS A 144 18.46 39.92 5.15
N SER A 145 18.78 41.18 4.82
CA SER A 145 19.42 42.14 5.72
C SER A 145 18.56 43.40 5.83
N PRO A 146 18.37 43.96 7.05
CA PRO A 146 17.62 45.20 7.26
C PRO A 146 18.34 46.44 6.73
N ILE A 147 19.64 46.34 6.42
CA ILE A 147 20.47 47.42 5.88
C ILE A 147 20.50 47.28 4.36
N VAL A 148 19.59 47.95 3.69
CA VAL A 148 19.60 48.08 2.22
C VAL A 148 20.55 49.21 1.88
N HIS A 149 21.72 48.91 1.31
CA HIS A 149 22.61 49.95 0.78
C HIS A 149 22.00 50.51 -0.51
N PRO A 150 21.59 51.81 -0.55
CA PRO A 150 20.87 52.39 -1.68
C PRO A 150 21.69 52.52 -2.98
N ALA A 151 22.94 52.05 -2.99
CA ALA A 151 23.95 52.33 -4.01
C ALA A 151 24.28 51.15 -4.94
N LYS A 152 23.67 49.96 -4.76
CA LYS A 152 23.85 48.84 -5.70
C LYS A 152 22.86 48.97 -6.88
N SER A 153 23.32 48.71 -8.10
CA SER A 153 22.47 48.72 -9.30
C SER A 153 21.43 47.60 -9.25
N LEU A 154 20.27 47.79 -9.90
CA LEU A 154 19.18 46.80 -10.02
C LEU A 154 19.69 45.40 -10.41
N SER A 155 20.66 45.36 -11.32
CA SER A 155 21.28 44.13 -11.81
C SER A 155 22.09 43.38 -10.76
N GLN A 156 22.69 44.05 -9.78
CA GLN A 156 23.48 43.40 -8.72
C GLN A 156 22.60 42.81 -7.62
N ILE A 157 21.45 43.42 -7.33
CA ILE A 157 20.52 42.94 -6.29
C ILE A 157 19.65 41.78 -6.79
N VAL A 158 19.24 41.81 -8.06
CA VAL A 158 18.56 40.67 -8.72
C VAL A 158 19.52 39.47 -8.87
N MET A 159 20.84 39.71 -8.92
CA MET A 159 21.86 38.66 -8.97
C MET A 159 22.25 38.13 -7.58
N ASP A 160 22.31 38.97 -6.55
CA ASP A 160 22.63 38.56 -5.16
C ASP A 160 21.43 37.95 -4.42
N ASP A 161 20.21 38.09 -4.96
CA ASP A 161 18.98 37.50 -4.40
C ASP A 161 18.75 37.97 -2.93
N ASP A 162 19.13 39.22 -2.64
CA ASP A 162 19.14 39.81 -1.28
C ASP A 162 17.77 40.36 -0.85
N CYS A 163 17.00 40.85 -1.84
CA CYS A 163 15.66 41.39 -1.69
C CYS A 163 14.74 40.94 -2.85
N PRO A 164 13.42 40.82 -2.63
CA PRO A 164 12.47 40.39 -3.66
C PRO A 164 12.17 41.47 -4.69
N THR A 165 12.23 41.17 -5.99
CA THR A 165 12.00 42.17 -7.06
C THR A 165 10.62 42.83 -7.01
N ALA A 166 9.60 42.05 -6.62
CA ALA A 166 8.24 42.52 -6.39
C ALA A 166 7.63 41.82 -5.17
N ILE A 167 6.83 42.56 -4.41
CA ILE A 167 6.09 42.05 -3.26
C ILE A 167 4.60 42.09 -3.59
N PHE A 168 3.90 40.98 -3.37
CA PHE A 168 2.46 40.84 -3.65
C PHE A 168 1.64 40.82 -2.35
N PRO A 169 0.45 41.44 -2.32
CA PRO A 169 -0.41 41.40 -1.15
C PRO A 169 -0.81 39.95 -0.84
N SER A 170 -0.54 39.53 0.39
CA SER A 170 -0.58 38.14 0.82
C SER A 170 -1.19 37.98 2.20
N LYS A 171 -1.82 36.83 2.44
CA LYS A 171 -2.37 36.41 3.74
C LYS A 171 -1.55 35.24 4.29
N PRO A 172 -1.44 35.12 5.62
CA PRO A 172 -0.81 33.97 6.24
C PRO A 172 -1.68 32.73 6.10
N PHE A 173 -1.11 31.65 5.55
CA PHE A 173 -1.71 30.32 5.48
C PHE A 173 -0.63 29.28 5.81
N LEU A 174 -0.86 28.41 6.80
CA LEU A 174 0.12 27.40 7.28
C LEU A 174 1.53 27.96 7.57
N GLN A 175 1.62 29.08 8.28
CA GLN A 175 2.91 29.78 8.56
C GLN A 175 3.68 30.15 7.28
N ARG A 176 2.99 30.38 6.17
CA ARG A 176 3.58 30.89 4.92
C ARG A 176 2.72 32.02 4.34
N CYS A 177 3.32 32.93 3.59
CA CYS A 177 2.59 34.00 2.91
C CYS A 177 2.11 33.53 1.53
N PHE A 178 0.78 33.57 1.32
CA PHE A 178 0.16 33.28 0.03
C PHE A 178 -0.58 34.50 -0.51
N PRO A 179 -0.51 34.78 -1.82
CA PRO A 179 -1.20 35.92 -2.40
C PRO A 179 -2.71 35.87 -2.11
N ASP A 180 -3.29 37.00 -1.74
CA ASP A 180 -4.72 37.11 -1.46
C ASP A 180 -5.50 37.21 -2.78
N PHE A 181 -6.02 36.07 -3.25
CA PHE A 181 -6.82 35.98 -4.47
C PHE A 181 -8.28 36.28 -4.14
N SER A 182 -8.81 37.36 -4.72
CA SER A 182 -10.22 37.73 -4.62
C SER A 182 -10.87 37.73 -5.99
N THR A 183 -12.13 37.32 -6.08
CA THR A 183 -12.90 37.39 -7.34
C THR A 183 -13.80 38.61 -7.29
N LYS A 184 -13.49 39.65 -8.07
CA LYS A 184 -14.35 40.83 -8.23
C LYS A 184 -14.95 40.81 -9.64
N ASN A 185 -16.28 40.82 -9.73
CA ASN A 185 -17.04 40.82 -10.99
C ASN A 185 -16.62 39.70 -11.96
N GLY A 186 -16.39 38.48 -11.45
CA GLY A 186 -15.99 37.33 -12.26
C GLY A 186 -14.52 37.32 -12.72
N THR A 187 -13.76 38.38 -12.43
CA THR A 187 -12.32 38.46 -12.73
C THR A 187 -11.48 38.20 -11.48
N LEU A 188 -10.42 37.40 -11.63
CA LEU A 188 -9.48 37.09 -10.55
C LEU A 188 -8.55 38.29 -10.33
N THR A 189 -8.55 38.86 -9.12
CA THR A 189 -7.67 39.95 -8.71
C THR A 189 -6.76 39.52 -7.55
N VAL A 190 -5.57 40.11 -7.48
CA VAL A 190 -4.67 39.99 -6.33
C VAL A 190 -4.64 41.35 -5.65
N GLY A 191 -5.35 41.47 -4.52
CA GLY A 191 -5.79 42.78 -4.04
C GLY A 191 -6.74 43.46 -5.05
N ASN A 192 -6.43 44.69 -5.49
CA ASN A 192 -7.29 45.51 -6.36
C ASN A 192 -6.87 45.55 -7.85
N ARG A 193 -5.87 44.77 -8.27
CA ARG A 193 -5.36 44.77 -9.66
C ARG A 193 -5.46 43.36 -10.27
N THR A 194 -5.50 43.29 -11.60
CA THR A 194 -5.49 42.05 -12.39
C THR A 194 -4.13 41.78 -13.05
N MET A 195 -3.38 42.85 -13.33
CA MET A 195 -2.07 42.86 -13.98
C MET A 195 -1.02 43.44 -13.04
N PHE A 196 0.15 42.82 -12.99
CA PHE A 196 1.26 43.23 -12.12
C PHE A 196 2.59 43.14 -12.84
N GLU A 197 3.49 44.05 -12.53
CA GLU A 197 4.89 43.95 -12.94
C GLU A 197 5.62 42.93 -12.05
N ASP A 198 6.28 41.94 -12.64
CA ASP A 198 7.09 40.94 -11.95
C ASP A 198 8.48 41.48 -11.51
N GLY A 199 8.66 42.81 -11.57
CA GLY A 199 9.92 43.49 -11.25
C GLY A 199 11.04 43.32 -12.29
N ASN A 200 10.93 42.36 -13.21
CA ASN A 200 11.81 42.16 -14.37
C ASN A 200 11.33 42.91 -15.65
N GLY A 201 10.43 43.89 -15.50
CA GLY A 201 9.86 44.64 -16.64
C GLY A 201 8.87 43.84 -17.49
N ARG A 202 8.32 42.74 -16.96
CA ARG A 202 7.25 41.95 -17.59
C ARG A 202 5.98 42.07 -16.78
N THR A 203 4.86 42.31 -17.46
CA THR A 203 3.53 42.27 -16.85
C THR A 203 3.00 40.84 -16.83
N ARG A 204 2.44 40.43 -15.69
CA ARG A 204 1.93 39.09 -15.40
C ARG A 204 0.49 39.18 -14.89
N ASN A 205 -0.31 38.19 -15.28
CA ASN A 205 -1.72 38.12 -14.92
C ASN A 205 -1.89 37.44 -13.55
N ALA A 206 -2.92 37.83 -12.80
CA ALA A 206 -3.32 37.14 -11.57
C ALA A 206 -3.55 35.63 -11.76
N MET A 207 -3.99 35.20 -12.95
CA MET A 207 -4.21 33.80 -13.30
C MET A 207 -2.91 32.99 -13.33
N GLU A 208 -1.81 33.56 -13.82
CA GLU A 208 -0.50 32.90 -13.82
C GLU A 208 0.03 32.73 -12.40
N LEU A 209 -0.14 33.77 -11.56
CA LEU A 209 0.25 33.71 -10.15
C LEU A 209 -0.57 32.65 -9.38
N ARG A 210 -1.86 32.50 -9.71
CA ARG A 210 -2.70 31.43 -9.16
C ARG A 210 -2.23 30.05 -9.59
N ALA A 211 -1.81 29.89 -10.84
CA ALA A 211 -1.27 28.62 -11.32
C ALA A 211 0.01 28.25 -10.56
N ALA A 212 0.90 29.22 -10.33
CA ALA A 212 2.12 29.05 -9.52
C ALA A 212 1.79 28.69 -8.06
N ALA A 213 0.87 29.42 -7.42
CA ALA A 213 0.44 29.16 -6.06
C ALA A 213 -0.23 27.77 -5.90
N LYS A 214 -0.99 27.32 -6.91
CA LYS A 214 -1.70 26.03 -6.89
C LYS A 214 -0.75 24.84 -6.80
N ASN A 215 0.40 24.90 -7.49
CA ASN A 215 1.39 23.83 -7.43
C ASN A 215 2.00 23.69 -6.03
N ILE A 216 2.27 24.82 -5.38
CA ILE A 216 2.78 24.84 -4.00
C ILE A 216 1.73 24.32 -3.03
N ASN A 217 0.48 24.74 -3.17
CA ASN A 217 -0.63 24.27 -2.32
C ASN A 217 -0.76 22.75 -2.34
N LYS A 218 -0.66 22.11 -3.52
CA LYS A 218 -0.71 20.64 -3.61
C LYS A 218 0.39 19.95 -2.80
N VAL A 219 1.62 20.47 -2.86
CA VAL A 219 2.76 19.92 -2.11
C VAL A 219 2.57 20.14 -0.61
N LEU A 220 2.07 21.31 -0.21
CA LEU A 220 1.80 21.64 1.19
C LEU A 220 0.65 20.81 1.76
N ASP A 221 -0.42 20.60 0.99
CA ASP A 221 -1.54 19.74 1.38
C ASP A 221 -1.06 18.30 1.59
N ALA A 222 -0.23 17.78 0.68
CA ALA A 222 0.37 16.45 0.83
C ALA A 222 1.24 16.33 2.10
N LYS A 223 2.11 17.32 2.37
CA LYS A 223 2.91 17.37 3.60
C LYS A 223 2.02 17.42 4.85
N THR A 224 0.91 18.16 4.79
CA THR A 224 -0.03 18.32 5.91
C THR A 224 -0.81 17.04 6.18
N ILE A 225 -1.29 16.36 5.14
CA ILE A 225 -1.92 15.05 5.26
C ILE A 225 -0.93 14.07 5.91
N GLY A 226 0.33 14.06 5.46
CA GLY A 226 1.39 13.25 6.07
C GLY A 226 1.60 13.56 7.56
N MET A 227 1.59 14.84 7.95
CA MET A 227 1.72 15.23 9.36
C MET A 227 0.54 14.78 10.21
N LYS A 228 -0.69 14.93 9.71
CA LYS A 228 -1.88 14.45 10.42
C LYS A 228 -1.83 12.93 10.63
N VAL A 229 -1.45 12.18 9.60
CA VAL A 229 -1.28 10.72 9.69
C VAL A 229 -0.21 10.35 10.71
N PHE A 230 0.92 11.08 10.74
CA PHE A 230 1.97 10.82 11.72
C PHE A 230 1.53 11.15 13.15
N GLU A 231 0.80 12.25 13.34
CA GLU A 231 0.22 12.63 14.63
C GLU A 231 -0.78 11.58 15.13
N ASP A 232 -1.63 11.08 14.24
CA ASP A 232 -2.56 9.99 14.52
C ASP A 232 -1.80 8.71 14.93
N TYR A 233 -0.74 8.34 14.20
CA TYR A 233 0.08 7.18 14.52
C TYR A 233 0.82 7.33 15.86
N ALA A 234 1.42 8.50 16.12
CA ALA A 234 2.14 8.80 17.35
C ALA A 234 1.20 8.81 18.58
N THR A 235 -0.06 9.22 18.40
CA THR A 235 -1.05 9.20 19.47
C THR A 235 -1.62 7.80 19.71
N THR A 236 -1.80 7.00 18.65
CA THR A 236 -2.50 5.70 18.71
C THR A 236 -1.59 4.47 18.73
N TRP A 237 -0.28 4.65 18.84
CA TRP A 237 0.72 3.56 18.75
C TRP A 237 0.41 2.36 19.68
N TYR A 238 -0.12 2.62 20.88
CA TYR A 238 -0.47 1.57 21.84
C TYR A 238 -1.69 0.73 21.40
N TRP A 239 -2.69 1.34 20.75
CA TRP A 239 -3.82 0.61 20.16
C TRP A 239 -3.36 -0.32 19.03
N ILE A 240 -2.40 0.15 18.21
CA ILE A 240 -1.80 -0.66 17.13
C ILE A 240 -1.08 -1.87 17.72
N LEU A 241 -0.28 -1.67 18.76
CA LEU A 241 0.45 -2.74 19.43
C LEU A 241 -0.50 -3.76 20.08
N MET A 242 -1.59 -3.27 20.71
CA MET A 242 -2.62 -4.14 21.26
C MET A 242 -3.35 -4.94 20.17
N GLY A 243 -3.69 -4.32 19.03
CA GLY A 243 -4.28 -5.00 17.89
C GLY A 243 -3.39 -6.10 17.31
N LEU A 244 -2.08 -5.83 17.18
CA LEU A 244 -1.08 -6.82 16.75
C LEU A 244 -0.99 -8.01 17.71
N LEU A 245 -0.99 -7.74 19.03
CA LEU A 245 -0.98 -8.79 20.05
C LEU A 245 -2.23 -9.67 19.95
N ILE A 246 -3.41 -9.07 19.82
CA ILE A 246 -4.68 -9.80 19.68
C ILE A 246 -4.67 -10.64 18.40
N ALA A 247 -4.22 -10.09 17.27
CA ALA A 247 -4.13 -10.82 16.01
C ALA A 247 -3.19 -12.03 16.10
N MET A 248 -2.05 -11.90 16.80
CA MET A 248 -1.13 -12.99 17.08
C MET A 248 -1.80 -14.08 17.92
N LEU A 249 -2.50 -13.71 19.00
CA LEU A 249 -3.22 -14.65 19.87
C LEU A 249 -4.36 -15.36 19.14
N LEU A 250 -5.14 -14.64 18.33
CA LEU A 250 -6.21 -15.23 17.51
C LEU A 250 -5.66 -16.19 16.46
N SER A 251 -4.55 -15.83 15.81
CA SER A 251 -3.88 -16.72 14.84
C SER A 251 -3.36 -17.98 15.52
N TRP A 252 -2.75 -17.85 16.70
CA TRP A 252 -2.31 -19.00 17.49
C TRP A 252 -3.47 -19.89 17.93
N LEU A 253 -4.56 -19.29 18.42
CA LEU A 253 -5.78 -20.00 18.77
C LEU A 253 -6.39 -20.73 17.58
N PHE A 254 -6.41 -20.10 16.40
CA PHE A 254 -6.92 -20.72 15.17
C PHE A 254 -6.10 -21.95 14.76
N LEU A 255 -4.76 -21.86 14.82
CA LEU A 255 -3.89 -23.01 14.55
C LEU A 255 -4.11 -24.15 15.54
N LEU A 256 -4.32 -23.83 16.83
CA LEU A 256 -4.71 -24.81 17.84
C LEU A 256 -6.08 -25.43 17.52
N LEU A 257 -7.07 -24.62 17.15
CA LEU A 257 -8.41 -25.08 16.81
C LEU A 257 -8.39 -26.03 15.60
N LEU A 258 -7.65 -25.70 14.54
CA LEU A 258 -7.45 -26.59 13.39
C LEU A 258 -6.85 -27.93 13.77
N ARG A 259 -5.93 -27.96 14.74
CA ARG A 259 -5.36 -29.21 15.25
C ARG A 259 -6.42 -30.12 15.87
N PHE A 260 -7.41 -29.56 16.57
CA PHE A 260 -8.48 -30.33 17.20
C PHE A 260 -9.61 -30.68 16.22
N THR A 261 -9.97 -29.77 15.31
CA THR A 261 -11.08 -29.97 14.36
C THR A 261 -10.71 -30.86 13.17
N ALA A 262 -9.44 -30.93 12.78
CA ALA A 262 -9.00 -31.77 11.66
C ALA A 262 -9.37 -33.25 11.85
N GLY A 263 -9.22 -33.77 13.08
CA GLY A 263 -9.61 -35.14 13.40
C GLY A 263 -11.13 -35.37 13.31
N PHE A 264 -11.93 -34.44 13.85
CA PHE A 264 -13.39 -34.53 13.82
C PHE A 264 -13.94 -34.42 12.40
N LEU A 265 -13.51 -33.40 11.63
CA LEU A 265 -13.93 -33.20 10.25
C LEU A 265 -13.59 -34.43 9.40
N PHE A 266 -12.41 -35.03 9.61
CA PHE A 266 -12.03 -36.25 8.93
C PHE A 266 -13.03 -37.40 9.16
N TRP A 267 -13.40 -37.69 10.41
CA TRP A 267 -14.36 -38.75 10.70
C TRP A 267 -15.74 -38.48 10.10
N VAL A 268 -16.19 -37.22 10.13
CA VAL A 268 -17.44 -36.81 9.46
C VAL A 268 -17.37 -37.08 7.97
N PHE A 269 -16.27 -36.72 7.30
CA PHE A 269 -16.08 -37.01 5.87
C PHE A 269 -16.01 -38.52 5.57
N VAL A 270 -15.31 -39.30 6.39
CA VAL A 270 -15.22 -40.76 6.23
C VAL A 270 -16.60 -41.40 6.37
N LEU A 271 -17.34 -41.07 7.43
CA LEU A 271 -18.69 -41.59 7.65
C LEU A 271 -19.66 -41.13 6.55
N GLY A 272 -19.54 -39.89 6.09
CA GLY A 272 -20.34 -39.36 4.97
C GLY A 272 -20.08 -40.13 3.67
N VAL A 273 -18.82 -40.40 3.33
CA VAL A 273 -18.46 -41.18 2.14
C VAL A 273 -18.98 -42.62 2.24
N ILE A 274 -18.84 -43.26 3.41
CA ILE A 274 -19.39 -44.61 3.65
C ILE A 274 -20.92 -44.59 3.49
N GLY A 275 -21.60 -43.57 4.02
CA GLY A 275 -23.04 -43.40 3.91
C GLY A 275 -23.51 -43.27 2.46
N ILE A 276 -22.84 -42.42 1.65
CA ILE A 276 -23.16 -42.25 0.23
C ILE A 276 -22.95 -43.55 -0.56
N ILE A 277 -21.85 -44.26 -0.30
CA ILE A 277 -21.58 -45.56 -0.95
C ILE A 277 -22.65 -46.58 -0.56
N GLY A 278 -23.00 -46.67 0.73
CA GLY A 278 -24.04 -47.57 1.22
C GLY A 278 -25.41 -47.28 0.60
N TYR A 279 -25.79 -46.00 0.52
CA TYR A 279 -27.01 -45.57 -0.14
C TYR A 279 -27.00 -45.92 -1.63
N GLY A 280 -25.89 -45.69 -2.34
CA GLY A 280 -25.75 -46.03 -3.76
C GLY A 280 -25.91 -47.52 -4.02
N ILE A 281 -25.32 -48.38 -3.17
CA ILE A 281 -25.46 -49.84 -3.26
C ILE A 281 -26.91 -50.27 -3.00
N TRP A 282 -27.53 -49.71 -1.94
CA TRP A 282 -28.93 -49.99 -1.62
C TRP A 282 -29.87 -49.60 -2.76
N HIS A 283 -29.70 -48.41 -3.34
CA HIS A 283 -30.49 -47.91 -4.45
C HIS A 283 -30.34 -48.80 -5.70
N CYS A 284 -29.10 -49.20 -6.04
CA CYS A 284 -28.84 -50.12 -7.15
C CYS A 284 -29.49 -51.49 -6.92
N TYR A 285 -29.45 -52.00 -5.68
CA TYR A 285 -30.07 -53.27 -5.31
C TYR A 285 -31.61 -53.20 -5.36
N HIS A 286 -32.19 -52.08 -4.91
CA HIS A 286 -33.62 -51.85 -4.95
C HIS A 286 -34.15 -51.84 -6.40
N GLU A 287 -33.52 -51.07 -7.29
CA GLU A 287 -33.89 -51.05 -8.71
C GLU A 287 -33.67 -52.40 -9.40
N TYR A 288 -32.58 -53.09 -9.08
CA TYR A 288 -32.33 -54.44 -9.56
C TYR A 288 -33.45 -55.41 -9.18
N ARG A 289 -33.95 -55.36 -7.92
CA ARG A 289 -35.06 -56.21 -7.47
C ARG A 289 -36.38 -55.85 -8.15
N ASN A 290 -36.67 -54.56 -8.29
CA ASN A 290 -37.88 -54.07 -8.95
C ASN A 290 -37.93 -54.51 -10.42
N LEU A 291 -36.79 -54.51 -11.11
CA LEU A 291 -36.63 -55.01 -12.48
C LEU A 291 -36.64 -56.54 -12.60
N GLN A 292 -36.42 -57.28 -11.50
CA GLN A 292 -36.49 -58.75 -11.47
C GLN A 292 -37.93 -59.27 -11.49
N GLU A 293 -38.90 -58.44 -11.10
CA GLU A 293 -40.33 -58.79 -11.04
C GLU A 293 -41.06 -58.57 -12.40
N GLN A 294 -40.39 -58.01 -13.42
CA GLN A 294 -40.96 -57.83 -14.75
C GLN A 294 -40.50 -58.90 -15.77
N PRO A 295 -41.41 -59.53 -16.54
CA PRO A 295 -41.08 -60.64 -17.45
C PRO A 295 -40.29 -60.25 -18.72
N ASN A 296 -40.01 -58.96 -18.95
CA ASN A 296 -39.29 -58.48 -20.14
C ASN A 296 -37.76 -58.33 -19.96
N ALA A 297 -37.20 -58.73 -18.81
CA ALA A 297 -35.80 -58.47 -18.45
C ALA A 297 -34.82 -59.62 -18.79
N HIS A 298 -35.07 -60.38 -19.86
CA HIS A 298 -34.18 -61.47 -20.33
C HIS A 298 -33.24 -61.07 -21.48
N LEU A 299 -33.34 -59.85 -22.03
CA LEU A 299 -32.47 -59.40 -23.12
C LEU A 299 -31.06 -59.09 -22.60
N SER A 300 -30.07 -59.72 -23.23
CA SER A 300 -28.66 -59.59 -22.88
C SER A 300 -28.04 -58.38 -23.57
N VAL A 301 -26.98 -57.79 -23.00
CA VAL A 301 -26.25 -56.65 -23.59
C VAL A 301 -25.73 -56.94 -25.01
N TYR A 302 -25.65 -58.21 -25.42
CA TYR A 302 -25.24 -58.62 -26.76
C TYR A 302 -26.33 -58.47 -27.84
N ASP A 303 -27.61 -58.42 -27.47
CA ASP A 303 -28.73 -58.26 -28.43
C ASP A 303 -29.01 -56.78 -28.77
N LEU A 304 -28.49 -55.86 -27.95
CA LEU A 304 -28.63 -54.42 -28.12
C LEU A 304 -27.26 -53.84 -28.48
N GLY A 305 -26.94 -53.83 -29.78
CA GLY A 305 -25.75 -53.16 -30.31
C GLY A 305 -25.64 -51.71 -29.81
N ILE A 306 -24.42 -51.16 -29.76
CA ILE A 306 -24.11 -49.84 -29.17
C ILE A 306 -25.05 -48.75 -29.74
N GLN A 307 -26.12 -48.45 -29.00
CA GLN A 307 -27.12 -47.45 -29.35
C GLN A 307 -26.97 -46.27 -28.38
N THR A 308 -27.13 -45.04 -28.87
CA THR A 308 -26.81 -43.81 -28.10
C THR A 308 -27.88 -43.41 -27.07
N ASP A 309 -28.93 -44.21 -26.89
CA ASP A 309 -30.05 -43.86 -26.01
C ASP A 309 -29.84 -44.39 -24.58
N ILE A 310 -29.41 -43.49 -23.70
CA ILE A 310 -28.97 -43.77 -22.32
C ILE A 310 -30.10 -44.37 -21.47
N LYS A 311 -31.37 -44.08 -21.80
CA LYS A 311 -32.54 -44.57 -21.06
C LYS A 311 -32.72 -46.07 -21.14
N MET A 312 -32.32 -46.68 -22.26
CA MET A 312 -32.47 -48.13 -22.48
C MET A 312 -31.52 -48.92 -21.56
N TYR A 313 -30.32 -48.39 -21.30
CA TYR A 313 -29.34 -49.02 -20.40
C TYR A 313 -29.78 -49.04 -18.93
N PHE A 314 -30.60 -48.09 -18.47
CA PHE A 314 -31.15 -48.09 -17.11
C PHE A 314 -32.29 -49.11 -16.90
N GLN A 315 -32.82 -49.70 -17.97
CA GLN A 315 -33.85 -50.75 -17.90
C GLN A 315 -33.25 -52.18 -17.85
N LEU A 316 -31.94 -52.32 -18.06
CA LEU A 316 -31.26 -53.62 -18.05
C LEU A 316 -30.83 -54.02 -16.64
N ARG A 317 -31.05 -55.28 -16.28
CA ARG A 317 -30.63 -55.85 -14.98
C ARG A 317 -29.10 -55.91 -14.82
N GLN A 318 -28.38 -56.18 -15.91
CA GLN A 318 -26.91 -56.34 -15.89
C GLN A 318 -26.17 -55.01 -15.63
N THR A 319 -26.77 -53.86 -15.97
CA THR A 319 -26.15 -52.55 -15.78
C THR A 319 -26.17 -52.14 -14.31
N TRP A 320 -27.26 -52.39 -13.58
CA TRP A 320 -27.34 -52.11 -12.14
C TRP A 320 -26.37 -52.96 -11.30
N LEU A 321 -26.15 -54.23 -11.67
CA LEU A 321 -25.10 -55.05 -11.05
C LEU A 321 -23.71 -54.48 -11.36
N ALA A 322 -23.42 -54.13 -12.61
CA ALA A 322 -22.16 -53.50 -12.99
C ALA A 322 -21.91 -52.17 -12.26
N PHE A 323 -22.94 -51.33 -12.08
CA PHE A 323 -22.86 -50.09 -11.32
C PHE A 323 -22.57 -50.34 -9.84
N SER A 324 -23.23 -51.32 -9.21
CA SER A 324 -22.95 -51.66 -7.80
C SER A 324 -21.51 -52.15 -7.58
N GLU A 325 -20.98 -52.99 -8.48
CA GLU A 325 -19.58 -53.43 -8.43
C GLU A 325 -18.60 -52.28 -8.64
N TRP A 326 -18.93 -51.36 -9.55
CA TRP A 326 -18.10 -50.19 -9.86
C TRP A 326 -18.04 -49.20 -8.69
N ILE A 327 -19.18 -48.91 -8.06
CA ILE A 327 -19.28 -48.06 -6.86
C ILE A 327 -18.46 -48.66 -5.72
N LEU A 328 -18.54 -49.98 -5.51
CA LEU A 328 -17.79 -50.66 -4.45
C LEU A 328 -16.27 -50.61 -4.68
N LYS A 329 -15.81 -50.92 -5.91
CA LYS A 329 -14.38 -50.91 -6.26
C LYS A 329 -13.78 -49.50 -6.17
N THR A 330 -14.47 -48.49 -6.71
CA THR A 330 -14.00 -47.09 -6.67
C THR A 330 -14.06 -46.49 -5.26
N GLY A 331 -15.12 -46.79 -4.51
CA GLY A 331 -15.28 -46.38 -3.11
C GLY A 331 -14.18 -46.95 -2.21
N PHE A 332 -13.87 -48.25 -2.36
CA PHE A 332 -12.80 -48.91 -1.61
C PHE A 332 -11.41 -48.32 -1.92
N VAL A 333 -11.10 -48.10 -3.21
CA VAL A 333 -9.82 -47.49 -3.61
C VAL A 333 -9.69 -46.06 -3.04
N LYS A 334 -10.75 -45.25 -3.07
CA LYS A 334 -10.74 -43.90 -2.49
C LYS A 334 -10.57 -43.93 -0.96
N LEU A 335 -11.25 -44.82 -0.25
CA LEU A 335 -11.09 -45.00 1.21
C LEU A 335 -9.66 -45.43 1.59
N VAL A 336 -9.06 -46.37 0.84
CA VAL A 336 -7.66 -46.80 1.06
C VAL A 336 -6.67 -45.68 0.75
N THR A 337 -6.92 -44.89 -0.28
CA THR A 337 -6.07 -43.75 -0.66
C THR A 337 -6.13 -42.64 0.39
N MET A 338 -7.33 -42.32 0.90
CA MET A 338 -7.49 -41.36 1.99
C MET A 338 -6.79 -41.81 3.28
N ARG A 339 -6.81 -43.12 3.59
CA ARG A 339 -6.08 -43.67 4.75
C ARG A 339 -4.56 -43.55 4.59
N LYS A 340 -4.02 -43.76 3.39
CA LYS A 340 -2.57 -43.69 3.12
C LYS A 340 -2.00 -42.27 3.19
N HIS A 341 -2.80 -41.25 2.90
CA HIS A 341 -2.36 -39.84 2.96
C HIS A 341 -2.24 -39.28 4.39
N ILE A 342 -2.68 -40.01 5.42
CA ILE A 342 -2.76 -39.53 6.82
C ILE A 342 -1.84 -40.32 7.76
N SER A 343 -1.40 -41.53 7.40
CA SER A 343 -0.36 -42.28 8.13
C SER A 343 1.07 -41.81 7.80
N VAL A 344 1.21 -40.58 7.28
CA VAL A 344 2.44 -39.84 6.97
C VAL A 344 2.32 -38.50 7.66
#